data_AF-A0A952PAM7-F1
#
_entry.id   AF-A0A952PAM7-F1
#
_cell.length_a   1.000
_cell.length_b   1.000
_cell.length_c   1.000
_cell.angle_alpha   90.00
_cell.angle_beta   90.00
_cell.angle_gamma   90.00
#
_symmetry.space_group_name_H-M   'P 1'
#
loop_
_entity.id
_entity.type
_entity.pdbx_description
1 polymer ?
#
loop_
_entity_poly.entity_id
_entity_poly.type
_entity_poly.pdbx_seq_one_letter_code
_entity_poly.pdbx_strand_id
1 'polypeptide(L)'
;MKRFVDVNGTFDIQIPENWKYTVNDGKVHTFQYYISERNFDTFQLSINELSTPQSIKRFKLLIKGRKYKILNDVKFFDVSNPSVDKNQILIFVSSIENEIILFTFLFDIDQNVSEVRKFIEEKRNFAFEIISSFRLIRPEYSVLVYESYLFGNFMIGVGASNYLLNIAIEKKSFIEATCLLANIIDALLRIGIVLKYQLINKNSRIERMWIYQGDKDKIITEKKVYEKAKEIQIISESLFNELFALYDKRNRVVHRFIISEINLADVEEIATEYYLLFQKLNDIIKKIEEEQILTKTGMTVQSDDIDIDYMDLIKSKIINMDFIKWDMFQPLTNKLKT
;
A
#
# COMPACT_ATOMS: atom_id res chain seq x y z
N MET A 1 -8.60 8.33 5.98
CA MET A 1 -8.45 8.40 4.50
C MET A 1 -7.24 7.58 4.13
N LYS A 2 -7.27 6.81 3.03
CA LYS A 2 -6.13 6.07 2.48
C LYS A 2 -5.64 6.72 1.20
N ARG A 3 -4.34 6.66 0.95
CA ARG A 3 -3.72 7.07 -0.31
C ARG A 3 -4.08 6.10 -1.45
N PHE A 4 -4.26 6.63 -2.64
CA PHE A 4 -4.48 5.87 -3.86
C PHE A 4 -3.68 6.51 -5.00
N VAL A 5 -2.92 5.67 -5.71
CA VAL A 5 -2.26 6.02 -6.98
C VAL A 5 -2.78 5.07 -8.03
N ASP A 6 -3.19 5.60 -9.18
CA ASP A 6 -3.67 4.76 -10.27
C ASP A 6 -2.55 3.91 -10.87
N VAL A 7 -2.92 2.87 -11.61
CA VAL A 7 -1.98 1.87 -12.14
C VAL A 7 -0.95 2.44 -13.11
N ASN A 8 -1.22 3.60 -13.71
CA ASN A 8 -0.30 4.29 -14.61
C ASN A 8 0.50 5.37 -13.89
N GLY A 9 0.29 5.62 -12.60
CA GLY A 9 0.95 6.70 -11.86
C GLY A 9 0.66 8.08 -12.46
N THR A 10 -0.56 8.30 -12.95
CA THR A 10 -1.05 9.55 -13.53
C THR A 10 -1.52 10.51 -12.44
N PHE A 11 -2.08 10.01 -11.33
CA PHE A 11 -2.46 10.85 -10.20
C PHE A 11 -2.32 10.15 -8.85
N ASP A 12 -2.28 10.97 -7.80
CA ASP A 12 -2.33 10.58 -6.39
C ASP A 12 -3.52 11.29 -5.73
N ILE A 13 -4.26 10.57 -4.90
CA ILE A 13 -5.41 11.11 -4.17
C ILE A 13 -5.65 10.33 -2.88
N GLN A 14 -6.17 10.99 -1.85
CA GLN A 14 -6.66 10.34 -0.64
C GLN A 14 -8.17 10.10 -0.74
N ILE A 15 -8.59 8.87 -0.45
CA ILE A 15 -9.98 8.42 -0.49
C ILE A 15 -10.37 7.75 0.84
N PRO A 16 -11.65 7.58 1.15
CA PRO A 16 -12.07 6.79 2.31
C PRO A 16 -11.56 5.34 2.28
N GLU A 17 -11.24 4.80 3.46
CA GLU A 17 -10.63 3.46 3.58
C GLU A 17 -11.56 2.34 3.10
N ASN A 18 -12.85 2.50 3.35
CA ASN A 18 -13.92 1.58 3.00
C ASN A 18 -14.47 1.77 1.58
N TRP A 19 -13.79 2.57 0.75
CA TRP A 19 -14.14 2.68 -0.66
C TRP A 19 -13.31 1.72 -1.52
N LYS A 20 -13.98 1.08 -2.48
CA LYS A 20 -13.40 0.27 -3.54
C LYS A 20 -13.14 1.13 -4.78
N TYR A 21 -12.13 0.76 -5.54
CA TYR A 21 -11.77 1.41 -6.80
C TYR A 21 -12.17 0.53 -7.99
N THR A 22 -12.70 1.17 -9.03
CA THR A 22 -12.98 0.58 -10.34
C THR A 22 -12.66 1.59 -11.43
N VAL A 23 -12.35 1.12 -12.64
CA VAL A 23 -12.16 1.99 -13.80
C VAL A 23 -13.12 1.60 -14.90
N ASN A 24 -13.92 2.56 -15.38
CA ASN A 24 -14.86 2.38 -16.48
C ASN A 24 -14.22 2.87 -17.79
N ASP A 25 -14.25 2.02 -18.82
CA ASP A 25 -13.70 2.28 -20.16
C ASP A 25 -12.24 2.77 -20.19
N GLY A 26 -11.47 2.48 -19.13
CA GLY A 26 -10.08 2.93 -18.97
C GLY A 26 -9.93 4.44 -18.77
N LYS A 27 -11.02 5.20 -18.55
CA LYS A 27 -11.01 6.67 -18.51
C LYS A 27 -11.62 7.29 -17.26
N VAL A 28 -12.62 6.63 -16.67
CA VAL A 28 -13.34 7.16 -15.50
C VAL A 28 -13.00 6.32 -14.29
N HIS A 29 -12.20 6.89 -13.40
CA HIS A 29 -11.81 6.33 -12.12
C HIS A 29 -12.97 6.51 -11.15
N THR A 30 -13.54 5.42 -10.65
CA THR A 30 -14.73 5.41 -9.80
C THR A 30 -14.41 4.81 -8.44
N PHE A 31 -14.78 5.53 -7.38
CA PHE A 31 -14.63 5.17 -5.98
C PHE A 31 -15.99 5.15 -5.29
N GLN A 32 -16.30 4.08 -4.57
CA GLN A 32 -17.60 3.87 -3.93
C GLN A 32 -17.50 2.86 -2.78
N TYR A 33 -18.50 2.76 -1.91
CA TYR A 33 -18.51 1.81 -0.79
C TYR A 33 -18.46 0.32 -1.23
N TYR A 34 -17.90 -0.54 -0.36
CA TYR A 34 -17.93 -2.00 -0.54
C TYR A 34 -19.35 -2.61 -0.45
N ILE A 35 -20.21 -2.08 0.42
CA ILE A 35 -21.55 -2.60 0.70
C ILE A 35 -22.60 -1.53 0.36
N SER A 36 -23.46 -1.83 -0.61
CA SER A 36 -24.34 -0.87 -1.30
C SER A 36 -25.72 -0.69 -0.67
N GLU A 37 -25.97 -1.17 0.56
CA GLU A 37 -27.35 -1.24 1.04
C GLU A 37 -27.89 0.07 1.63
N ARG A 38 -27.04 1.04 1.99
CA ARG A 38 -27.51 2.31 2.61
C ARG A 38 -26.83 3.61 2.18
N ASN A 39 -25.65 3.58 1.54
CA ASN A 39 -24.94 4.80 1.12
C ASN A 39 -24.54 4.70 -0.36
N PHE A 40 -25.19 5.49 -1.23
CA PHE A 40 -24.93 5.58 -2.68
C PHE A 40 -23.86 6.64 -3.04
N ASP A 41 -22.92 6.91 -2.15
CA ASP A 41 -21.85 7.86 -2.44
C ASP A 41 -20.90 7.27 -3.48
N THR A 42 -20.83 7.92 -4.64
CA THR A 42 -19.95 7.56 -5.73
C THR A 42 -19.13 8.77 -6.15
N PHE A 43 -17.82 8.67 -6.01
CA PHE A 43 -16.88 9.70 -6.44
C PHE A 43 -16.17 9.24 -7.70
N GLN A 44 -16.16 10.09 -8.71
CA GLN A 44 -15.55 9.83 -10.00
C GLN A 44 -14.54 10.90 -10.34
N LEU A 45 -13.48 10.47 -11.01
CA LEU A 45 -12.41 11.31 -11.53
C LEU A 45 -12.16 10.92 -12.99
N SER A 46 -12.05 11.92 -13.86
CA SER A 46 -11.54 11.75 -15.21
C SER A 46 -10.56 12.87 -15.56
N ILE A 47 -9.58 12.52 -16.38
CA ILE A 47 -8.49 13.38 -16.82
C ILE A 47 -8.53 13.38 -18.34
N ASN A 48 -8.60 14.56 -18.96
CA ASN A 48 -8.73 14.71 -20.41
C ASN A 48 -7.84 15.83 -20.94
N GLU A 49 -7.22 15.60 -22.09
CA GLU A 49 -6.29 16.53 -22.69
C GLU A 49 -6.92 17.90 -23.05
N LEU A 50 -6.23 18.96 -22.68
CA LEU A 50 -6.55 20.37 -22.94
C LEU A 50 -5.66 20.98 -24.03
N SER A 51 -5.23 20.20 -25.02
CA SER A 51 -4.32 20.68 -26.07
C SER A 51 -5.04 21.29 -27.29
N THR A 52 -6.28 20.89 -27.56
CA THR A 52 -6.98 21.31 -28.78
C THR A 52 -7.69 22.66 -28.62
N PRO A 53 -7.78 23.49 -29.67
CA PRO A 53 -8.56 24.73 -29.62
C PRO A 53 -10.04 24.51 -29.21
N GLN A 54 -10.60 23.35 -29.57
CA GLN A 54 -11.96 22.96 -29.21
C GLN A 54 -12.10 22.63 -27.72
N SER A 55 -11.17 21.88 -27.12
CA SER A 55 -11.19 21.56 -25.68
C SER A 55 -10.98 22.83 -24.83
N ILE A 56 -10.06 23.71 -25.25
CA ILE A 56 -9.86 25.03 -24.62
C ILE A 56 -11.13 25.88 -24.67
N LYS A 57 -11.79 25.95 -25.83
CA LYS A 57 -13.05 26.69 -25.96
C LYS A 57 -14.15 26.12 -25.07
N ARG A 58 -14.30 24.79 -25.03
CA ARG A 58 -15.29 24.09 -24.18
C ARG A 58 -15.04 24.36 -22.70
N PHE A 59 -13.79 24.23 -22.23
CA PHE A 59 -13.44 24.52 -20.84
C PHE A 59 -13.74 25.96 -20.45
N LYS A 60 -13.33 26.95 -21.27
CA LYS A 60 -13.61 28.37 -21.01
C LYS A 60 -15.11 28.67 -20.92
N LEU A 61 -15.93 28.03 -21.77
CA LEU A 61 -17.39 28.17 -21.72
C LEU A 61 -17.97 27.53 -20.45
N LEU A 62 -17.47 26.35 -20.06
CA LEU A 62 -17.92 25.61 -18.89
C LEU A 62 -17.71 26.39 -17.58
N ILE A 63 -16.57 27.08 -17.44
CA ILE A 63 -16.21 27.81 -16.21
C ILE A 63 -16.71 29.27 -16.18
N LYS A 64 -17.26 29.79 -17.28
CA LYS A 64 -17.64 31.21 -17.39
C LYS A 64 -18.69 31.59 -16.34
N GLY A 65 -18.35 32.53 -15.47
CA GLY A 65 -19.25 33.04 -14.42
C GLY A 65 -19.48 32.06 -13.26
N ARG A 66 -18.70 30.98 -13.16
CA ARG A 66 -18.83 29.96 -12.10
C ARG A 66 -18.01 30.33 -10.87
N LYS A 67 -18.52 29.94 -9.70
CA LYS A 67 -17.79 30.06 -8.44
C LYS A 67 -16.64 29.06 -8.43
N TYR A 68 -15.55 29.41 -7.77
CA TYR A 68 -14.39 28.54 -7.60
C TYR A 68 -13.88 28.55 -6.17
N LYS A 69 -13.17 27.48 -5.80
CA LYS A 69 -12.35 27.36 -4.60
C LYS A 69 -10.90 27.15 -5.02
N ILE A 70 -9.96 27.73 -4.30
CA ILE A 70 -8.52 27.48 -4.51
C ILE A 70 -8.11 26.36 -3.56
N LEU A 71 -7.52 25.29 -4.09
CA LEU A 71 -6.95 24.17 -3.34
C LEU A 71 -5.56 23.89 -3.94
N ASN A 72 -4.51 23.90 -3.11
CA ASN A 72 -3.11 23.72 -3.55
C ASN A 72 -2.75 24.60 -4.76
N ASP A 73 -3.07 25.90 -4.68
CA ASP A 73 -2.86 26.90 -5.75
C ASP A 73 -3.61 26.65 -7.07
N VAL A 74 -4.49 25.65 -7.10
CA VAL A 74 -5.32 25.30 -8.27
C VAL A 74 -6.76 25.75 -8.05
N LYS A 75 -7.36 26.38 -9.07
CA LYS A 75 -8.77 26.78 -9.06
C LYS A 75 -9.66 25.61 -9.45
N PHE A 76 -10.56 25.21 -8.56
CA PHE A 76 -11.61 24.24 -8.82
C PHE A 76 -12.95 24.97 -8.96
N PHE A 77 -13.54 24.90 -10.15
CA PHE A 77 -14.82 25.54 -10.47
C PHE A 77 -15.96 24.58 -10.18
N ASP A 78 -16.95 25.06 -9.43
CA ASP A 78 -18.19 24.34 -9.21
C ASP A 78 -19.14 24.57 -10.40
N VAL A 79 -19.36 23.50 -11.16
CA VAL A 79 -20.23 23.49 -12.35
C VAL A 79 -21.46 22.60 -12.14
N SER A 80 -21.72 22.24 -10.89
CA SER A 80 -22.93 21.52 -10.49
C SER A 80 -24.16 22.30 -10.92
N ASN A 81 -25.14 21.61 -11.49
CA ASN A 81 -26.45 22.21 -11.72
C ASN A 81 -27.29 22.00 -10.45
N PRO A 82 -27.92 23.05 -9.92
CA PRO A 82 -28.86 22.89 -8.82
C PRO A 82 -30.06 22.08 -9.32
N SER A 83 -30.15 20.83 -8.89
CA SER A 83 -31.37 20.02 -8.97
C SER A 83 -31.77 19.66 -7.55
N VAL A 84 -33.06 19.47 -7.28
CA VAL A 84 -33.54 18.97 -5.97
C VAL A 84 -34.10 17.56 -6.15
N ASP A 85 -33.47 16.80 -7.04
CA ASP A 85 -33.84 15.40 -7.26
C ASP A 85 -33.27 14.54 -6.14
N LYS A 86 -33.86 13.36 -5.94
CA LYS A 86 -33.39 12.37 -4.96
C LYS A 86 -31.90 12.06 -5.12
N ASN A 87 -31.40 12.08 -6.35
CA ASN A 87 -30.00 11.85 -6.69
C ASN A 87 -29.35 13.20 -7.00
N GLN A 88 -28.35 13.56 -6.21
CA GLN A 88 -27.58 14.78 -6.38
C GLN A 88 -26.28 14.49 -7.08
N ILE A 89 -25.85 15.43 -7.93
CA ILE A 89 -24.58 15.35 -8.64
C ILE A 89 -23.84 16.67 -8.42
N LEU A 90 -22.70 16.58 -7.74
CA LEU A 90 -21.74 17.67 -7.66
C LEU A 90 -20.66 17.48 -8.71
N ILE A 91 -20.35 18.54 -9.44
CA ILE A 91 -19.36 18.51 -10.52
C ILE A 91 -18.36 19.63 -10.29
N PHE A 92 -17.09 19.26 -10.17
CA PHE A 92 -15.98 20.18 -10.02
C PHE A 92 -15.01 19.99 -11.18
N VAL A 93 -14.58 21.10 -11.78
CA VAL A 93 -13.66 21.08 -12.92
C VAL A 93 -12.46 21.98 -12.67
N SER A 94 -11.28 21.55 -13.11
CA SER A 94 -10.08 22.36 -13.12
C SER A 94 -9.25 22.11 -14.38
N SER A 95 -8.28 23.00 -14.61
CA SER A 95 -7.22 22.81 -15.59
C SER A 95 -5.88 22.83 -14.87
N ILE A 96 -5.11 21.76 -14.98
CA ILE A 96 -3.75 21.66 -14.46
C ILE A 96 -2.84 21.35 -15.65
N GLU A 97 -1.84 22.21 -15.89
CA GLU A 97 -0.98 22.13 -17.07
C GLU A 97 -1.82 22.07 -18.37
N ASN A 98 -1.70 20.98 -19.14
CA ASN A 98 -2.46 20.73 -20.37
C ASN A 98 -3.59 19.71 -20.17
N GLU A 99 -4.09 19.52 -18.95
CA GLU A 99 -5.14 18.55 -18.63
C GLU A 99 -6.37 19.24 -18.02
N ILE A 100 -7.56 18.77 -18.41
CA ILE A 100 -8.83 19.04 -17.72
C ILE A 100 -9.05 17.92 -16.72
N ILE A 101 -9.22 18.29 -15.46
CA ILE A 101 -9.57 17.37 -14.38
C ILE A 101 -11.04 17.57 -14.04
N LEU A 102 -11.82 16.50 -14.10
CA LEU A 102 -13.24 16.50 -13.79
C LEU A 102 -13.51 15.55 -12.62
N PHE A 103 -14.02 16.10 -11.53
CA PHE A 103 -14.53 15.35 -10.39
C PHE A 103 -16.06 15.36 -10.40
N THR A 104 -16.66 14.20 -10.22
CA THR A 104 -18.11 14.05 -10.06
C THR A 104 -18.38 13.33 -8.76
N PHE A 105 -19.25 13.89 -7.91
CA PHE A 105 -19.69 13.23 -6.69
C PHE A 105 -21.20 13.04 -6.73
N LEU A 106 -21.63 11.79 -6.83
CA LEU A 106 -23.03 11.38 -6.84
C LEU A 106 -23.40 10.88 -5.44
N PHE A 107 -24.55 11.30 -4.94
CA PHE A 107 -25.09 10.83 -3.67
C PHE A 107 -26.61 10.97 -3.63
N ASP A 108 -27.25 10.19 -2.77
CA ASP A 108 -28.69 10.29 -2.53
C ASP A 108 -28.98 11.23 -1.36
N ILE A 109 -30.05 12.02 -1.49
CA ILE A 109 -30.64 12.75 -0.35
C ILE A 109 -31.52 11.76 0.41
N ASP A 110 -31.18 11.50 1.67
CA ASP A 110 -32.05 10.76 2.58
C ASP A 110 -33.35 11.56 2.82
N GLN A 111 -34.49 10.90 2.62
CA GLN A 111 -35.83 11.50 2.75
C GLN A 111 -36.12 11.99 4.18
N ASN A 112 -35.36 11.53 5.17
CA ASN A 112 -35.49 11.92 6.57
C ASN A 112 -34.66 13.17 6.94
N VAL A 113 -33.91 13.75 6.00
CA VAL A 113 -33.09 14.93 6.25
C VAL A 113 -33.97 16.18 6.32
N SER A 114 -34.07 16.78 7.51
CA SER A 114 -34.83 18.01 7.75
C SER A 114 -34.20 19.25 7.10
N GLU A 115 -32.87 19.28 6.93
CA GLU A 115 -32.11 20.40 6.36
C GLU A 115 -31.33 19.99 5.11
N VAL A 116 -32.04 19.72 4.01
CA VAL A 116 -31.45 19.25 2.73
C VAL A 116 -30.28 20.13 2.27
N ARG A 117 -30.38 21.45 2.41
CA ARG A 117 -29.30 22.38 2.02
C ARG A 117 -28.01 22.15 2.82
N LYS A 118 -28.12 21.92 4.13
CA LYS A 118 -26.97 21.68 4.99
C LYS A 118 -26.31 20.35 4.64
N PHE A 119 -27.10 19.31 4.40
CA PHE A 119 -26.60 18.00 3.97
C PHE A 119 -25.85 18.07 2.63
N ILE A 120 -26.37 18.81 1.64
CA ILE A 120 -25.68 19.03 0.36
C ILE A 120 -24.34 19.74 0.57
N GLU A 121 -24.29 20.75 1.45
CA GLU A 121 -23.04 21.46 1.77
C GLU A 121 -22.03 20.58 2.53
N GLU A 122 -22.49 19.68 3.40
CA GLU A 122 -21.63 18.66 4.05
C GLU A 122 -21.01 17.73 3.00
N LYS A 123 -21.82 17.22 2.06
CA LYS A 123 -21.35 16.38 0.93
C LYS A 123 -20.38 17.13 0.02
N ARG A 124 -20.64 18.42 -0.23
CA ARG A 124 -19.73 19.32 -0.98
C ARG A 124 -18.40 19.48 -0.27
N ASN A 125 -18.40 19.71 1.03
CA ASN A 125 -17.18 19.86 1.82
C ASN A 125 -16.37 18.56 1.84
N PHE A 126 -17.03 17.42 1.97
CA PHE A 126 -16.40 16.10 1.87
C PHE A 126 -15.77 15.85 0.49
N ALA A 127 -16.46 16.18 -0.61
CA ALA A 127 -15.87 16.11 -1.94
C ALA A 127 -14.63 17.02 -2.06
N PHE A 128 -14.67 18.23 -1.49
CA PHE A 128 -13.51 19.11 -1.47
C PHE A 128 -12.36 18.60 -0.60
N GLU A 129 -12.62 17.88 0.48
CA GLU A 129 -11.58 17.21 1.28
C GLU A 129 -10.81 16.22 0.41
N ILE A 130 -11.52 15.36 -0.33
CA ILE A 130 -10.92 14.41 -1.27
C ILE A 130 -10.15 15.16 -2.37
N ILE A 131 -10.76 16.15 -3.03
CA ILE A 131 -10.13 16.94 -4.10
C ILE A 131 -8.89 17.69 -3.60
N SER A 132 -8.87 18.15 -2.34
CA SER A 132 -7.71 18.86 -1.77
C SER A 132 -6.47 17.98 -1.64
N SER A 133 -6.64 16.66 -1.65
CA SER A 133 -5.53 15.71 -1.65
C SER A 133 -5.06 15.29 -3.05
N PHE A 134 -5.79 15.69 -4.10
CA PHE A 134 -5.48 15.32 -5.48
C PHE A 134 -4.19 15.98 -5.97
N ARG A 135 -3.35 15.19 -6.62
CA ARG A 135 -2.13 15.64 -7.30
C ARG A 135 -2.06 14.97 -8.68
N LEU A 136 -1.91 15.77 -9.73
CA LEU A 136 -1.55 15.27 -11.05
C LEU A 136 -0.05 14.97 -11.05
N ILE A 137 0.31 13.76 -11.47
CA ILE A 137 1.71 13.31 -11.53
C ILE A 137 2.21 13.53 -12.95
N ARG A 138 3.38 14.16 -13.09
CA ARG A 138 3.99 14.33 -14.41
C ARG A 138 4.49 12.98 -14.96
N PRO A 139 4.42 12.75 -16.29
CA PRO A 139 4.78 11.47 -16.90
C PRO A 139 6.19 10.97 -16.54
N GLU A 140 7.16 11.87 -16.37
CA GLU A 140 8.53 11.53 -15.99
C GLU A 140 8.66 10.93 -14.58
N TYR A 141 7.68 11.14 -13.70
CA TYR A 141 7.65 10.62 -12.33
C TYR A 141 6.65 9.47 -12.13
N SER A 142 5.82 9.16 -13.12
CA SER A 142 4.71 8.20 -12.98
C SER A 142 5.14 6.83 -12.47
N VAL A 143 6.21 6.27 -13.04
CA VAL A 143 6.75 4.96 -12.62
C VAL A 143 7.24 5.01 -11.17
N LEU A 144 7.99 6.05 -10.81
CA LEU A 144 8.55 6.22 -9.47
C LEU A 144 7.45 6.33 -8.41
N VAL A 145 6.43 7.15 -8.66
CA VAL A 145 5.33 7.36 -7.71
C VAL A 145 4.51 6.08 -7.53
N TYR A 146 4.22 5.37 -8.61
CA TYR A 146 3.47 4.12 -8.55
C TYR A 146 4.26 3.01 -7.83
N GLU A 147 5.55 2.84 -8.15
CA GLU A 147 6.41 1.86 -7.46
C GLU A 147 6.53 2.18 -5.96
N SER A 148 6.68 3.46 -5.58
CA SER A 148 6.67 3.91 -4.19
C SER A 148 5.34 3.63 -3.48
N TYR A 149 4.21 3.87 -4.16
CA TYR A 149 2.88 3.56 -3.64
C TYR A 149 2.72 2.06 -3.35
N LEU A 150 3.11 1.20 -4.30
CA LEU A 150 3.09 -0.25 -4.12
C LEU A 150 3.98 -0.69 -2.96
N PHE A 151 5.17 -0.09 -2.84
CA PHE A 151 6.07 -0.39 -1.72
C PHE A 151 5.45 0.02 -0.38
N GLY A 152 4.82 1.19 -0.29
CA GLY A 152 4.08 1.62 0.89
C GLY A 152 2.99 0.63 1.29
N ASN A 153 2.21 0.13 0.33
CA ASN A 153 1.19 -0.89 0.56
C ASN A 153 1.79 -2.22 1.03
N PHE A 154 2.91 -2.64 0.42
CA PHE A 154 3.65 -3.81 0.84
C PHE A 154 4.09 -3.71 2.31
N MET A 155 4.65 -2.56 2.72
CA MET A 155 5.07 -2.30 4.10
C MET A 155 3.88 -2.27 5.09
N ILE A 156 2.72 -1.75 4.68
CA ILE A 156 1.49 -1.84 5.49
C ILE A 156 1.11 -3.31 5.70
N GLY A 157 1.22 -4.14 4.66
CA GLY A 157 1.02 -5.60 4.75
C GLY A 157 1.95 -6.26 5.76
N VAL A 158 3.25 -5.95 5.72
CA VAL A 158 4.22 -6.46 6.70
C VAL A 158 3.86 -6.04 8.13
N GLY A 159 3.47 -4.78 8.33
CA GLY A 159 3.01 -4.28 9.63
C GLY A 159 1.78 -5.03 10.15
N ALA A 160 0.80 -5.27 9.27
CA ALA A 160 -0.39 -6.05 9.62
C ALA A 160 -0.06 -7.52 9.96
N SER A 161 0.86 -8.16 9.21
CA SER A 161 1.32 -9.52 9.52
C SER A 161 2.02 -9.60 10.87
N ASN A 162 2.85 -8.62 11.23
CA ASN A 162 3.47 -8.56 12.56
C ASN A 162 2.44 -8.38 13.68
N TYR A 163 1.45 -7.51 13.48
CA TYR A 163 0.35 -7.34 14.44
C TYR A 163 -0.40 -8.66 14.68
N LEU A 164 -0.76 -9.37 13.60
CA LEU A 164 -1.41 -10.68 13.69
C LEU A 164 -0.49 -11.73 14.35
N LEU A 165 0.81 -11.67 14.09
CA LEU A 165 1.78 -12.60 14.68
C LEU A 165 1.81 -12.44 16.20
N ASN A 166 1.81 -11.20 16.70
CA ASN A 166 1.77 -10.94 18.13
C ASN A 166 0.50 -11.52 18.79
N ILE A 167 -0.66 -11.34 18.15
CA ILE A 167 -1.92 -11.95 18.61
C ILE A 167 -1.82 -13.48 18.61
N ALA A 168 -1.26 -14.08 17.56
CA ALA A 168 -1.11 -15.52 17.45
C ALA A 168 -0.20 -16.08 18.55
N ILE A 169 0.91 -15.39 18.86
CA ILE A 169 1.84 -15.77 19.94
C ILE A 169 1.16 -15.67 21.31
N GLU A 170 0.49 -14.55 21.60
CA GLU A 170 -0.24 -14.35 22.87
C GLU A 170 -1.29 -15.45 23.11
N LYS A 171 -1.95 -15.88 22.03
CA LYS A 171 -2.96 -16.96 22.06
C LYS A 171 -2.37 -18.36 21.90
N LYS A 172 -1.05 -18.51 21.82
CA LYS A 172 -0.35 -19.80 21.58
C LYS A 172 -0.87 -20.55 20.35
N SER A 173 -1.26 -19.80 19.32
CA SER A 173 -1.77 -20.31 18.04
C SER A 173 -0.60 -20.61 17.10
N PHE A 174 0.17 -21.66 17.40
CA PHE A 174 1.46 -21.92 16.74
C PHE A 174 1.37 -22.24 15.24
N ILE A 175 0.26 -22.79 14.76
CA ILE A 175 0.01 -22.97 13.31
C ILE A 175 -0.06 -21.61 12.61
N GLU A 176 -0.85 -20.67 13.18
CA GLU A 176 -0.99 -19.32 12.66
C GLU A 176 0.33 -18.55 12.74
N ALA A 177 1.03 -18.65 13.88
CA ALA A 177 2.35 -18.05 14.05
C ALA A 177 3.36 -18.56 13.01
N THR A 178 3.38 -19.87 12.72
CA THR A 178 4.23 -20.47 11.68
C THR A 178 3.93 -19.90 10.30
N CYS A 179 2.65 -19.75 9.94
CA CYS A 179 2.24 -19.19 8.65
C CYS A 179 2.64 -17.72 8.52
N LEU A 180 2.42 -16.93 9.58
CA LEU A 180 2.74 -15.51 9.60
C LEU A 180 4.25 -15.27 9.57
N LEU A 181 5.04 -16.02 10.35
CA LEU A 181 6.50 -15.94 10.33
C LEU A 181 7.07 -16.28 8.95
N ALA A 182 6.56 -17.34 8.29
CA ALA A 182 7.00 -17.67 6.92
C ALA A 182 6.72 -16.52 5.94
N ASN A 183 5.52 -15.91 6.00
CA ASN A 183 5.18 -14.77 5.16
C ASN A 183 6.05 -13.53 5.45
N ILE A 184 6.34 -13.26 6.72
CA ILE A 184 7.20 -12.14 7.12
C ILE A 184 8.65 -12.38 6.65
N ILE A 185 9.15 -13.61 6.73
CA ILE A 185 10.48 -13.97 6.20
C ILE A 185 10.57 -13.75 4.70
N ASP A 186 9.58 -14.23 3.93
CA ASP A 186 9.50 -13.96 2.48
C ASP A 186 9.49 -12.45 2.20
N ALA A 187 8.73 -11.69 2.99
CA ALA A 187 8.67 -10.24 2.85
C ALA A 187 9.99 -9.53 3.18
N LEU A 188 10.68 -9.93 4.25
CA LEU A 188 12.00 -9.42 4.62
C LEU A 188 13.02 -9.66 3.51
N LEU A 189 13.01 -10.85 2.91
CA LEU A 189 13.91 -11.15 1.79
C LEU A 189 13.59 -10.29 0.56
N ARG A 190 12.31 -10.05 0.26
CA ARG A 190 11.91 -9.12 -0.82
C ARG A 190 12.36 -7.69 -0.56
N ILE A 191 12.24 -7.21 0.68
CA ILE A 191 12.79 -5.90 1.10
C ILE A 191 14.30 -5.89 0.90
N GLY A 192 15.00 -6.92 1.38
CA GLY A 192 16.43 -7.07 1.19
C GLY A 192 16.85 -7.02 -0.27
N ILE A 193 16.10 -7.70 -1.16
CA ILE A 193 16.37 -7.69 -2.60
C ILE A 193 16.27 -6.28 -3.16
N VAL A 194 15.20 -5.54 -2.84
CA VAL A 194 15.04 -4.13 -3.26
C VAL A 194 16.20 -3.28 -2.76
N LEU A 195 16.52 -3.36 -1.45
CA LEU A 195 17.58 -2.55 -0.85
C LEU A 195 18.96 -2.88 -1.43
N LYS A 196 19.27 -4.17 -1.62
CA LYS A 196 20.55 -4.61 -2.17
C LYS A 196 20.71 -4.19 -3.62
N TYR A 197 19.64 -4.24 -4.42
CA TYR A 197 19.69 -3.76 -5.80
C TYR A 197 19.91 -2.25 -5.91
N GLN A 198 19.31 -1.47 -5.03
CA GLN A 198 19.55 -0.02 -4.96
C GLN A 198 21.01 0.30 -4.67
N LEU A 199 21.66 -0.46 -3.77
CA LEU A 199 23.10 -0.36 -3.50
C LEU A 199 23.94 -0.72 -4.73
N ILE A 200 23.68 -1.88 -5.35
CA ILE A 200 24.42 -2.36 -6.53
C ILE A 200 24.29 -1.38 -7.69
N ASN A 201 23.08 -0.89 -7.96
CA ASN A 201 22.77 -0.05 -9.11
C ASN A 201 22.92 1.45 -8.82
N LYS A 202 23.28 1.84 -7.60
CA LYS A 202 23.45 3.23 -7.13
C LYS A 202 22.27 4.13 -7.45
N ASN A 203 21.06 3.68 -7.16
CA ASN A 203 19.83 4.44 -7.38
C ASN A 203 18.79 4.13 -6.30
N SER A 204 17.65 4.82 -6.32
CA SER A 204 16.52 4.64 -5.40
C SER A 204 15.35 3.88 -6.03
N ARG A 205 15.57 3.16 -7.15
CA ARG A 205 14.51 2.48 -7.88
C ARG A 205 13.97 1.30 -7.06
N ILE A 206 12.66 1.08 -7.12
CA ILE A 206 12.00 -0.05 -6.48
C ILE A 206 11.56 -1.01 -7.56
N GLU A 207 12.19 -2.17 -7.64
CA GLU A 207 11.80 -3.20 -8.60
C GLU A 207 10.45 -3.82 -8.24
N ARG A 208 9.38 -3.34 -8.89
CA ARG A 208 7.98 -3.74 -8.65
C ARG A 208 7.79 -5.25 -8.50
N MET A 209 8.45 -6.05 -9.33
CA MET A 209 8.25 -7.50 -9.37
C MET A 209 8.50 -8.19 -8.02
N TRP A 210 9.35 -7.61 -7.16
CA TRP A 210 9.65 -8.20 -5.85
C TRP A 210 8.62 -7.87 -4.79
N ILE A 211 7.85 -6.79 -4.94
CA ILE A 211 6.94 -6.27 -3.90
C ILE A 211 5.46 -6.31 -4.29
N TYR A 212 5.15 -6.55 -5.57
CA TYR A 212 3.77 -6.60 -6.04
C TYR A 212 3.62 -7.58 -7.20
N GLN A 213 2.53 -8.37 -7.15
CA GLN A 213 2.13 -9.30 -8.20
C GLN A 213 0.62 -9.15 -8.43
N GLY A 214 0.22 -8.62 -9.57
CA GLY A 214 -1.19 -8.56 -9.98
C GLY A 214 -1.68 -9.90 -10.55
N ASP A 215 -2.98 -10.00 -10.80
CA ASP A 215 -3.64 -11.26 -11.23
C ASP A 215 -3.09 -11.86 -12.53
N LYS A 216 -2.51 -11.02 -13.40
CA LYS A 216 -1.92 -11.41 -14.68
C LYS A 216 -0.39 -11.55 -14.64
N ASP A 217 0.24 -11.21 -13.52
CA ASP A 217 1.69 -11.23 -13.39
C ASP A 217 2.19 -12.67 -13.19
N LYS A 218 3.40 -12.96 -13.66
CA LYS A 218 4.03 -14.26 -13.44
C LYS A 218 4.32 -14.45 -11.95
N ILE A 219 3.81 -15.54 -11.36
CA ILE A 219 4.02 -15.86 -9.94
C ILE A 219 5.52 -16.05 -9.64
N ILE A 220 5.97 -15.39 -8.57
CA ILE A 220 7.31 -15.55 -8.00
C ILE A 220 7.09 -16.32 -6.72
N THR A 221 7.51 -17.58 -6.73
CA THR A 221 7.40 -18.45 -5.58
C THR A 221 8.40 -18.04 -4.51
N GLU A 222 8.09 -18.33 -3.25
CA GLU A 222 8.98 -18.16 -2.11
C GLU A 222 10.39 -18.76 -2.35
N LYS A 223 10.46 -19.96 -2.96
CA LYS A 223 11.73 -20.58 -3.36
C LYS A 223 12.57 -19.70 -4.28
N LYS A 224 11.95 -19.00 -5.25
CA LYS A 224 12.65 -18.07 -6.13
C LYS A 224 13.14 -16.83 -5.40
N VAL A 225 12.41 -16.38 -4.38
CA VAL A 225 12.87 -15.28 -3.51
C VAL A 225 14.12 -15.72 -2.75
N TYR A 226 14.14 -16.93 -2.20
CA TYR A 226 15.30 -17.48 -1.50
C TYR A 226 16.51 -17.63 -2.43
N GLU A 227 16.29 -18.20 -3.62
CA GLU A 227 17.31 -18.33 -4.66
C GLU A 227 17.89 -16.97 -5.02
N LYS A 228 17.02 -15.97 -5.19
CA LYS A 228 17.47 -14.63 -5.53
C LYS A 228 18.26 -13.97 -4.42
N ALA A 229 17.79 -14.06 -3.18
CA ALA A 229 18.47 -13.49 -2.03
C ALA A 229 19.87 -14.09 -1.84
N LYS A 230 20.04 -15.38 -2.13
CA LYS A 230 21.34 -16.05 -2.15
C LYS A 230 22.21 -15.56 -3.31
N GLU A 231 21.64 -15.49 -4.53
CA GLU A 231 22.35 -15.04 -5.74
C GLU A 231 23.00 -13.66 -5.54
N ILE A 232 22.28 -12.72 -4.93
CA ILE A 232 22.78 -11.35 -4.67
C ILE A 232 23.42 -11.18 -3.28
N GLN A 233 23.78 -12.29 -2.63
CA GLN A 233 24.55 -12.33 -1.39
C GLN A 233 23.91 -11.60 -0.20
N ILE A 234 22.58 -11.61 -0.11
CA ILE A 234 21.86 -11.20 1.12
C ILE A 234 21.99 -12.30 2.17
N ILE A 235 21.82 -13.56 1.75
CA ILE A 235 21.89 -14.73 2.62
C ILE A 235 23.02 -15.67 2.20
N SER A 236 23.60 -16.37 3.17
CA SER A 236 24.63 -17.40 2.93
C SER A 236 24.01 -18.71 2.45
N GLU A 237 24.84 -19.62 1.92
CA GLU A 237 24.44 -20.99 1.59
C GLU A 237 23.82 -21.71 2.79
N SER A 238 24.40 -21.55 3.98
CA SER A 238 23.87 -22.15 5.21
C SER A 238 22.45 -21.67 5.50
N LEU A 239 22.24 -20.36 5.43
CA LEU A 239 20.94 -19.76 5.74
C LEU A 239 19.89 -20.10 4.69
N PHE A 240 20.30 -20.19 3.42
CA PHE A 240 19.46 -20.70 2.34
C PHE A 240 19.00 -22.14 2.60
N ASN A 241 19.89 -23.02 3.05
CA ASN A 241 19.54 -24.39 3.38
C ASN A 241 18.62 -24.48 4.61
N GLU A 242 18.85 -23.64 5.63
CA GLU A 242 17.94 -23.51 6.79
C GLU A 242 16.52 -23.09 6.37
N LEU A 243 16.41 -22.08 5.49
CA LEU A 243 15.12 -21.62 4.93
C LEU A 243 14.38 -22.75 4.19
N PHE A 244 15.08 -23.49 3.33
CA PHE A 244 14.49 -24.60 2.60
C PHE A 244 14.04 -25.75 3.51
N ALA A 245 14.82 -26.09 4.53
CA ALA A 245 14.44 -27.10 5.51
C ALA A 245 13.17 -26.69 6.27
N LEU A 246 13.07 -25.41 6.67
CA LEU A 246 11.89 -24.88 7.36
C LEU A 246 10.65 -24.77 6.46
N TYR A 247 10.83 -24.48 5.18
CA TYR A 247 9.76 -24.53 4.19
C TYR A 247 9.12 -25.93 4.14
N ASP A 248 9.94 -26.99 4.14
CA ASP A 248 9.44 -28.37 4.13
C ASP A 248 8.76 -28.77 5.45
N LYS A 249 9.29 -28.31 6.59
CA LYS A 249 8.65 -28.46 7.91
C LYS A 249 7.29 -27.76 7.95
N ARG A 250 7.18 -26.52 7.47
CA ARG A 250 5.89 -25.80 7.36
C ARG A 250 4.88 -26.57 6.51
N ASN A 251 5.30 -27.14 5.39
CA ASN A 251 4.39 -27.94 4.56
C ASN A 251 3.79 -29.14 5.34
N ARG A 252 4.52 -29.68 6.32
CA ARG A 252 3.95 -30.68 7.25
C ARG A 252 2.90 -30.05 8.17
N VAL A 253 3.22 -28.92 8.80
CA VAL A 253 2.31 -28.17 9.69
C VAL A 253 1.03 -27.72 8.99
N VAL A 254 1.11 -27.23 7.76
CA VAL A 254 -0.03 -26.59 7.08
C VAL A 254 -0.84 -27.60 6.26
N HIS A 255 -0.18 -28.48 5.52
CA HIS A 255 -0.86 -29.35 4.55
C HIS A 255 -0.99 -30.81 5.01
N ARG A 256 -0.16 -31.25 5.96
CA ARG A 256 -0.11 -32.66 6.39
C ARG A 256 -0.32 -32.84 7.88
N PHE A 257 -0.85 -31.84 8.58
CA PHE A 257 -1.02 -31.91 10.04
C PHE A 257 -1.80 -33.15 10.48
N ILE A 258 -2.95 -33.40 9.85
CA ILE A 258 -3.84 -34.53 10.16
C ILE A 258 -3.25 -35.88 9.69
N ILE A 259 -2.49 -35.86 8.60
CA ILE A 259 -2.01 -37.08 7.89
C ILE A 259 -0.52 -37.33 8.09
N SER A 260 0.08 -36.76 9.13
CA SER A 260 1.46 -37.02 9.53
C SER A 260 1.55 -37.17 11.05
N GLU A 261 2.66 -37.70 11.54
CA GLU A 261 2.90 -37.93 12.97
C GLU A 261 3.28 -36.64 13.73
N ILE A 262 3.02 -35.47 13.16
CA ILE A 262 3.35 -34.19 13.79
C ILE A 262 2.37 -33.91 14.94
N ASN A 263 2.92 -33.57 16.10
CA ASN A 263 2.14 -33.20 17.29
C ASN A 263 2.25 -31.69 17.58
N LEU A 264 1.51 -31.20 18.57
CA LEU A 264 1.49 -29.77 18.91
C LEU A 264 2.85 -29.24 19.38
N ALA A 265 3.64 -30.03 20.10
CA ALA A 265 4.98 -29.63 20.55
C ALA A 265 5.93 -29.48 19.35
N ASP A 266 5.82 -30.33 18.33
CA ASP A 266 6.59 -30.18 17.10
C ASP A 266 6.21 -28.88 16.37
N VAL A 267 4.93 -28.48 16.37
CA VAL A 267 4.50 -27.21 15.75
C VAL A 267 5.06 -26.01 16.52
N GLU A 268 5.08 -26.08 17.84
CA GLU A 268 5.69 -25.05 18.69
C GLU A 268 7.21 -24.93 18.43
N GLU A 269 7.91 -26.06 18.31
CA GLU A 269 9.33 -26.09 17.95
C GLU A 269 9.57 -25.45 16.57
N ILE A 270 8.78 -25.83 15.56
CA ILE A 270 8.87 -25.26 14.21
C ILE A 270 8.62 -23.75 14.22
N ALA A 271 7.60 -23.28 14.94
CA ALA A 271 7.33 -21.85 15.09
C ALA A 271 8.52 -21.12 15.74
N THR A 272 9.16 -21.74 16.73
CA THR A 272 10.36 -21.21 17.40
C THR A 272 11.55 -21.14 16.43
N GLU A 273 11.79 -22.17 15.64
CA GLU A 273 12.83 -22.17 14.60
C GLU A 273 12.60 -21.06 13.57
N TYR A 274 11.36 -20.88 13.10
CA TYR A 274 10.97 -19.78 12.22
C TYR A 274 11.27 -18.42 12.85
N TYR A 275 10.96 -18.25 14.13
CA TYR A 275 11.20 -17.00 14.84
C TYR A 275 12.69 -16.68 14.97
N LEU A 276 13.52 -17.66 15.31
CA LEU A 276 14.99 -17.50 15.34
C LEU A 276 15.53 -17.12 13.96
N LEU A 277 15.00 -17.72 12.90
CA LEU A 277 15.39 -17.41 11.53
C LEU A 277 14.96 -15.99 11.11
N PHE A 278 13.76 -15.59 11.49
CA PHE A 278 13.27 -14.22 11.32
C PHE A 278 14.22 -13.21 11.96
N GLN A 279 14.67 -13.44 13.21
CA GLN A 279 15.61 -12.54 13.88
C GLN A 279 16.94 -12.41 13.12
N LYS A 280 17.53 -13.54 12.71
CA LYS A 280 18.77 -13.54 11.90
C LYS A 280 18.61 -12.73 10.62
N LEU A 281 17.47 -12.88 9.93
CA LEU A 281 17.19 -12.16 8.69
C LEU A 281 16.97 -10.66 8.94
N ASN A 282 16.24 -10.31 10.00
CA ASN A 282 16.01 -8.92 10.37
C ASN A 282 17.34 -8.18 10.60
N ASP A 283 18.29 -8.81 11.29
CA ASP A 283 19.64 -8.26 11.49
C ASP A 283 20.42 -8.07 10.18
N ILE A 284 20.26 -8.99 9.22
CA ILE A 284 20.87 -8.87 7.89
C ILE A 284 20.26 -7.69 7.13
N ILE A 285 18.93 -7.56 7.11
CA ILE A 285 18.24 -6.47 6.40
C ILE A 285 18.61 -5.12 7.01
N LYS A 286 18.66 -5.03 8.33
CA LYS A 286 19.10 -3.82 9.05
C LYS A 286 20.50 -3.38 8.63
N LYS A 287 21.45 -4.31 8.48
CA LYS A 287 22.80 -3.99 7.99
C LYS A 287 22.82 -3.47 6.56
N ILE A 288 21.95 -3.99 5.69
CA ILE A 288 21.82 -3.49 4.31
C ILE A 288 21.25 -2.07 4.30
N GLU A 289 20.27 -1.80 5.15
CA GLU A 289 19.73 -0.44 5.33
C GLU A 289 20.77 0.53 5.91
N GLU A 290 21.53 0.12 6.92
CA GLU A 290 22.65 0.89 7.47
C GLU A 290 23.69 1.20 6.37
N GLU A 291 24.00 0.23 5.50
CA GLU A 291 24.88 0.42 4.34
C GLU A 291 24.33 1.48 3.37
N GLN A 292 23.03 1.48 3.08
CA GLN A 292 22.38 2.51 2.27
C GLN A 292 22.53 3.92 2.86
N ILE A 293 22.29 4.06 4.17
CA ILE A 293 22.41 5.34 4.87
C ILE A 293 23.87 5.83 4.83
N LEU A 294 24.83 4.97 5.19
CA LEU A 294 26.26 5.30 5.21
C LEU A 294 26.79 5.70 3.83
N THR A 295 26.33 5.01 2.78
CA THR A 295 26.75 5.27 1.39
C THR A 295 25.90 6.35 0.70
N LYS A 296 24.91 6.92 1.39
CA LYS A 296 23.93 7.88 0.83
C LYS A 296 23.33 7.38 -0.49
N THR A 297 23.03 6.08 -0.56
CA THR A 297 22.49 5.41 -1.75
C THR A 297 21.18 4.73 -1.42
N GLY A 298 20.21 4.80 -2.32
CA GLY A 298 18.93 4.09 -2.16
C GLY A 298 17.86 4.93 -1.48
N MET A 299 16.79 4.25 -1.07
CA MET A 299 15.57 4.90 -0.57
C MET A 299 15.62 5.26 0.92
N THR A 300 16.54 4.69 1.70
CA THR A 300 16.63 4.93 3.15
C THR A 300 17.43 6.20 3.50
N VAL A 301 18.00 6.90 2.52
CA VAL A 301 18.76 8.14 2.70
C VAL A 301 17.83 9.28 3.09
N GLN A 302 18.12 9.97 4.20
CA GLN A 302 17.47 11.25 4.51
C GLN A 302 17.88 12.30 3.46
N SER A 303 16.91 12.80 2.70
CA SER A 303 17.13 13.89 1.73
C SER A 303 16.47 15.14 2.30
N ASP A 304 17.24 16.19 2.51
CA ASP A 304 16.71 17.53 2.82
C ASP A 304 16.07 18.19 1.59
N ASP A 305 16.30 17.63 0.39
CA ASP A 305 16.05 18.26 -0.91
C ASP A 305 14.95 17.62 -1.76
N ILE A 306 14.07 16.80 -1.17
CA ILE A 306 12.91 16.28 -1.90
C ILE A 306 11.64 16.59 -1.12
N ASP A 307 10.90 17.58 -1.62
CA ASP A 307 9.55 18.01 -1.20
C ASP A 307 8.48 16.93 -1.51
N ILE A 308 8.84 15.67 -1.27
CA ILE A 308 8.06 14.45 -1.48
C ILE A 308 8.08 13.75 -0.11
N ASP A 309 7.22 14.26 0.78
CA ASP A 309 6.77 13.77 2.11
C ASP A 309 6.55 12.22 2.19
N TYR A 310 6.55 11.54 1.05
CA TYR A 310 6.30 10.11 0.90
C TYR A 310 7.47 9.21 1.34
N MET A 311 8.70 9.70 1.26
CA MET A 311 9.87 8.91 1.65
C MET A 311 10.03 8.84 3.17
N ASP A 312 9.56 9.85 3.90
CA ASP A 312 9.72 9.92 5.36
C ASP A 312 8.75 8.97 6.09
N LEU A 313 7.59 8.68 5.49
CA LEU A 313 6.68 7.64 5.97
C LEU A 313 7.24 6.22 5.79
N ILE A 314 8.06 5.99 4.76
CA ILE A 314 8.70 4.69 4.49
C ILE A 314 9.94 4.53 5.39
N LYS A 315 10.79 5.57 5.49
CA LYS A 315 12.00 5.59 6.33
C LYS A 315 11.70 5.34 7.81
N SER A 316 10.62 5.91 8.34
CA SER A 316 10.24 5.72 9.75
C SER A 316 9.73 4.31 10.08
N LYS A 317 9.37 3.48 9.08
CA LYS A 317 8.79 2.15 9.28
C LYS A 317 9.78 0.98 9.14
N ILE A 318 10.86 1.13 8.37
CA ILE A 318 11.86 0.06 8.22
C ILE A 318 12.78 0.03 9.46
N ILE A 319 13.28 1.20 9.87
CA ILE A 319 14.22 1.39 11.01
C ILE A 319 13.62 0.97 12.36
N ASN A 320 12.29 0.97 12.51
CA ASN A 320 11.60 0.67 13.77
C ASN A 320 10.95 -0.73 13.82
N MET A 321 11.41 -1.68 13.01
CA MET A 321 10.93 -3.08 13.07
C MET A 321 11.36 -3.87 14.33
N ASP A 322 11.58 -3.21 15.46
CA ASP A 322 11.80 -3.83 16.78
C ASP A 322 10.44 -4.23 17.40
N PHE A 323 9.76 -5.21 16.82
CA PHE A 323 8.36 -5.52 17.16
C PHE A 323 8.10 -6.70 18.08
N ILE A 324 9.12 -7.43 18.56
CA ILE A 324 8.89 -8.65 19.37
C ILE A 324 9.70 -8.61 20.66
N LYS A 325 9.00 -8.50 21.80
CA LYS A 325 9.59 -8.79 23.12
C LYS A 325 9.78 -10.30 23.26
N TRP A 326 11.04 -10.72 23.29
CA TRP A 326 11.50 -12.10 23.49
C TRP A 326 10.82 -12.80 24.69
N ASP A 327 10.46 -12.02 25.71
CA ASP A 327 9.82 -12.44 26.95
C ASP A 327 8.50 -13.21 26.73
N MET A 328 7.85 -13.07 25.56
CA MET A 328 6.60 -13.78 25.24
C MET A 328 6.81 -15.22 24.74
N PHE A 329 8.02 -15.58 24.27
CA PHE A 329 8.40 -16.96 23.94
C PHE A 329 9.10 -17.69 25.10
N GLN A 330 9.36 -17.00 26.22
CA GLN A 330 9.89 -17.57 27.46
C GLN A 330 8.72 -17.73 28.44
N PRO A 331 8.10 -18.93 28.58
CA PRO A 331 8.80 -20.08 29.14
C PRO A 331 8.21 -21.47 28.77
N LEU A 332 8.90 -22.27 27.94
CA LEU A 332 8.73 -23.74 27.94
C LEU A 332 10.06 -24.53 27.81
N THR A 333 11.17 -23.89 27.46
CA THR A 333 12.52 -24.50 27.48
C THR A 333 13.03 -24.83 28.89
N ASN A 334 12.44 -24.26 29.95
CA ASN A 334 12.76 -24.57 31.35
C ASN A 334 11.93 -25.70 31.99
N LYS A 335 11.02 -26.37 31.24
CA LYS A 335 10.25 -27.52 31.77
C LYS A 335 10.71 -28.90 31.26
N LEU A 336 11.83 -28.97 30.53
CA LEU A 336 12.48 -30.23 30.14
C LEU A 336 13.77 -30.52 30.92
N LYS A 337 13.95 -29.90 32.10
CA LYS A 337 15.05 -30.16 33.05
C LYS A 337 14.55 -30.52 34.46
N THR A 338 13.46 -31.29 34.55
CA THR A 338 13.07 -31.97 35.79
C THR A 338 12.63 -33.39 35.49
#